data_AF-A0A090CWI5-F1
#
_entry.id   AF-A0A090CWI5-F1
#
_cell.length_a   1.000
_cell.length_b   1.000
_cell.length_c   1.000
_cell.angle_alpha   90.00
_cell.angle_beta   90.00
_cell.angle_gamma   90.00
#
_symmetry.space_group_name_H-M   'P 1'
#
loop_
_entity.id
_entity.type
_entity.pdbx_description
1 polymer ?
#
loop_
_entity_poly.entity_id
_entity_poly.type
_entity_poly.pdbx_seq_one_letter_code
_entity_poly.pdbx_strand_id
1 'polypeptide(L)'
;MRHTVLRSPAEADKLQPFLLKSSRIFTASDYLPATLTTATSTSHNPLQTTLIHPEQTHRDHVPPPPVRPLPIPPNPANPPSRDLVMCRKQPGIAIGRLCDKCDGKCPVCDSYVRPTTLVRICDECSFGNYQNKCVVCGGEGISDAFYCFECTRLEKDRDGCPKIINLGSSRTDLFYQKKTNRTGF
;
A
#
# COMPACT_ATOMS: atom_id res chain seq x y z
N MET A 1 -49.48 -37.84 -11.87
CA MET A 1 -48.08 -38.32 -11.86
C MET A 1 -47.33 -37.51 -10.82
N ARG A 2 -47.14 -38.08 -9.62
CA ARG A 2 -46.42 -37.46 -8.50
C ARG A 2 -45.02 -38.06 -8.47
N HIS A 3 -43.99 -37.26 -8.73
CA HIS A 3 -42.60 -37.66 -8.48
C HIS A 3 -42.15 -36.97 -7.20
N THR A 4 -42.03 -37.77 -6.15
CA THR A 4 -41.38 -37.44 -4.88
C THR A 4 -39.95 -37.91 -4.98
N VAL A 5 -38.97 -36.99 -4.98
CA VAL A 5 -37.55 -37.34 -4.81
C VAL A 5 -37.16 -36.99 -3.38
N LEU A 6 -36.84 -38.02 -2.60
CA LEU A 6 -36.35 -37.93 -1.22
C LEU A 6 -34.82 -38.10 -1.18
N ARG A 7 -34.16 -37.17 -0.46
CA ARG A 7 -32.85 -37.21 0.25
C ARG A 7 -31.57 -37.48 -0.58
N SER A 8 -30.47 -36.74 -0.34
CA SER A 8 -29.78 -36.66 0.95
C SER A 8 -29.01 -35.34 1.20
N PRO A 9 -28.84 -34.93 2.47
CA PRO A 9 -28.05 -33.78 2.90
C PRO A 9 -26.61 -34.17 3.29
N ALA A 10 -25.63 -33.57 2.63
CA ALA A 10 -24.20 -33.52 2.95
C ALA A 10 -23.70 -32.20 2.33
N GLU A 11 -23.06 -31.24 2.97
CA GLU A 11 -22.39 -31.14 4.26
C GLU A 11 -22.78 -29.79 4.91
N ALA A 12 -23.23 -29.85 6.16
CA ALA A 12 -23.28 -28.72 7.05
C ALA A 12 -22.19 -28.93 8.09
N ASP A 13 -21.01 -28.31 7.93
CA ASP A 13 -20.17 -27.97 9.07
C ASP A 13 -19.08 -26.94 8.71
N LYS A 14 -19.35 -25.67 9.01
CA LYS A 14 -18.33 -24.73 9.50
C LYS A 14 -19.00 -23.57 10.22
N LEU A 15 -19.41 -23.89 11.44
CA LEU A 15 -19.32 -23.06 12.65
C LEU A 15 -19.08 -21.55 12.45
N GLN A 16 -20.21 -20.84 12.53
CA GLN A 16 -20.54 -19.71 13.40
C GLN A 16 -19.51 -19.17 14.43
N PRO A 17 -19.72 -17.91 14.89
CA PRO A 17 -18.69 -16.92 15.17
C PRO A 17 -18.14 -16.93 16.61
N PHE A 18 -16.93 -16.39 16.74
CA PHE A 18 -16.22 -16.13 18.00
C PHE A 18 -17.06 -15.25 18.94
N LEU A 19 -17.79 -15.88 19.85
CA LEU A 19 -18.30 -15.26 21.07
C LEU A 19 -17.50 -15.75 22.29
N LEU A 20 -17.03 -14.77 23.05
CA LEU A 20 -17.05 -14.76 24.51
C LEU A 20 -16.03 -15.64 25.27
N LYS A 21 -14.82 -15.12 25.45
CA LYS A 21 -13.97 -15.36 26.64
C LYS A 21 -13.21 -14.10 27.02
N SER A 22 -13.83 -13.24 27.82
CA SER A 22 -13.15 -12.56 28.93
C SER A 22 -14.18 -11.75 29.72
N SER A 23 -14.74 -12.36 30.75
CA SER A 23 -15.43 -11.64 31.82
C SER A 23 -14.37 -11.01 32.71
N ARG A 24 -13.95 -9.78 32.38
CA ARG A 24 -13.42 -8.84 33.37
C ARG A 24 -14.20 -7.56 33.26
N ILE A 25 -15.06 -7.36 34.26
CA ILE A 25 -15.77 -6.13 34.51
C ILE A 25 -14.70 -5.08 34.82
N PHE A 26 -14.56 -4.08 33.96
CA PHE A 26 -13.72 -2.90 34.22
C PHE A 26 -14.58 -1.93 35.03
N THR A 27 -14.44 -1.94 36.35
CA THR A 27 -15.08 -0.96 37.24
C THR A 27 -14.29 0.33 37.23
N ALA A 28 -15.00 1.47 37.29
CA ALA A 28 -14.47 2.83 37.26
C ALA A 28 -13.74 3.26 38.56
N SER A 29 -12.84 2.42 39.07
CA SER A 29 -12.15 2.65 40.35
C SER A 29 -10.63 2.79 40.26
N ASP A 30 -10.03 2.69 39.07
CA ASP A 30 -8.57 2.79 38.89
C ASP A 30 -8.07 4.22 38.58
N TYR A 31 -8.96 5.21 38.62
CA TYR A 31 -8.60 6.62 38.56
C TYR A 31 -8.82 7.24 39.95
N LEU A 32 -7.77 7.36 40.76
CA LEU A 32 -7.56 8.54 41.64
C LEU A 32 -6.12 8.52 42.23
N PRO A 33 -5.48 9.70 42.38
CA PRO A 33 -4.09 9.85 42.82
C PRO A 33 -4.00 10.03 44.34
N ALA A 34 -2.94 9.51 44.96
CA ALA A 34 -2.62 9.77 46.36
C ALA A 34 -1.96 11.15 46.53
N THR A 35 -2.60 12.01 47.31
CA THR A 35 -2.10 13.31 47.76
C THR A 35 -1.27 13.19 49.03
N LEU A 36 -0.17 13.97 49.06
CA LEU A 36 0.40 14.74 50.17
C LEU A 36 0.44 14.16 51.60
N THR A 37 1.65 14.03 52.14
CA THR A 37 1.93 14.34 53.56
C THR A 37 3.30 15.01 53.73
N THR A 38 3.32 16.02 54.58
CA THR A 38 4.36 17.02 54.82
C THR A 38 5.21 16.69 56.06
N ALA A 39 6.50 17.10 56.01
CA ALA A 39 7.37 17.58 57.09
C ALA A 39 7.76 16.68 58.29
N THR A 40 9.06 16.52 58.56
CA THR A 40 9.83 17.38 59.51
C THR A 40 11.30 16.95 59.72
N SER A 41 12.17 17.98 59.73
CA SER A 41 13.40 18.22 60.53
C SER A 41 14.59 17.24 60.54
N THR A 42 15.78 17.61 60.03
CA THR A 42 16.88 18.43 60.62
C THR A 42 18.00 17.56 61.22
N SER A 43 19.16 17.50 60.58
CA SER A 43 20.46 17.63 61.27
C SER A 43 21.61 17.86 60.29
N HIS A 44 22.44 18.83 60.66
CA HIS A 44 23.65 19.36 60.03
C HIS A 44 24.68 18.32 59.53
N ASN A 45 25.35 18.64 58.42
CA ASN A 45 26.82 18.77 58.39
C ASN A 45 27.29 19.55 57.14
N PRO A 46 28.22 20.53 57.27
CA PRO A 46 28.79 21.26 56.16
C PRO A 46 30.10 20.62 55.67
N LEU A 47 30.55 21.03 54.48
CA LEU A 47 31.79 20.66 53.77
C LEU A 47 31.65 19.48 52.79
N GLN A 48 31.33 19.81 51.53
CA GLN A 48 32.31 19.61 50.46
C GLN A 48 31.93 20.37 49.19
N THR A 49 32.76 21.37 48.89
CA THR A 49 32.88 22.02 47.58
C THR A 49 33.25 20.97 46.54
N THR A 50 32.30 20.53 45.73
CA THR A 50 32.58 19.82 44.47
C THR A 50 32.30 20.76 43.30
N LEU A 51 33.36 20.96 42.54
CA LEU A 51 33.50 21.80 41.36
C LEU A 51 32.31 21.69 40.40
N ILE A 52 31.75 22.83 40.03
CA ILE A 52 30.83 22.98 38.91
C ILE A 52 31.64 22.68 37.64
N HIS A 53 31.49 21.49 37.07
CA HIS A 53 31.84 21.27 35.68
C HIS A 53 30.80 21.98 34.82
N PRO A 54 31.17 22.83 33.85
CA PRO A 54 30.23 23.28 32.84
C PRO A 54 29.81 22.04 32.03
N GLU A 55 28.54 21.71 32.12
CA GLU A 55 27.90 20.68 31.32
C GLU A 55 28.19 20.97 29.85
N GLN A 56 29.05 20.15 29.25
CA GLN A 56 29.36 20.18 27.84
C GLN A 56 28.06 19.86 27.10
N THR A 57 27.37 20.88 26.62
CA THR A 57 26.35 20.72 25.58
C THR A 57 27.06 20.19 24.35
N HIS A 58 27.10 18.86 24.20
CA HIS A 58 27.48 18.19 22.98
C HIS A 58 26.53 18.72 21.90
N ARG A 59 27.05 19.62 21.06
CA ARG A 59 26.35 20.04 19.85
C ARG A 59 26.30 18.84 18.93
N ASP A 60 25.25 18.04 19.08
CA ASP A 60 24.90 17.01 18.13
C ASP A 60 24.86 17.65 16.75
N HIS A 61 25.91 17.41 15.96
CA HIS A 61 25.93 17.71 14.55
C HIS A 61 24.85 16.84 13.92
N VAL A 62 23.66 17.41 13.74
CA VAL A 62 22.64 16.80 12.89
C VAL A 62 23.27 16.69 11.49
N PRO A 63 23.53 15.47 10.99
CA PRO A 63 24.06 15.32 9.64
C PRO A 63 23.04 15.93 8.65
N PRO A 64 23.51 16.59 7.58
CA PRO A 64 22.59 17.12 6.57
C PRO A 64 21.69 15.98 6.05
N PRO A 65 20.40 16.27 5.77
CA PRO A 65 19.52 15.26 5.21
C PRO A 65 20.14 14.71 3.92
N PRO A 66 19.99 13.40 3.64
CA PRO A 66 20.51 12.82 2.41
C PRO A 66 19.95 13.60 1.23
N VAL A 67 20.86 14.15 0.41
CA VAL A 67 20.50 14.87 -0.81
C VAL A 67 19.68 13.90 -1.65
N ARG A 68 18.40 14.23 -1.88
CA ARG A 68 17.54 13.44 -2.76
C ARG A 68 18.23 13.38 -4.13
N PRO A 69 18.40 12.19 -4.73
CA PRO A 69 18.90 12.11 -6.09
C PRO A 69 18.03 12.99 -7.00
N LEU A 70 18.66 13.81 -7.83
CA LEU A 70 17.97 14.58 -8.86
C LEU A 70 17.09 13.63 -9.70
N PRO A 71 15.91 14.09 -10.19
CA PRO A 71 15.08 13.29 -11.06
C PRO A 71 15.92 12.76 -12.22
N ILE A 72 16.07 11.43 -12.31
CA ILE A 72 16.79 10.86 -13.45
C ILE A 72 15.95 11.14 -14.69
N PRO A 73 16.52 11.79 -15.72
CA PRO A 73 15.77 12.04 -16.95
C PRO A 73 15.26 10.72 -17.51
N PRO A 74 14.04 10.68 -18.09
CA PRO A 74 13.50 9.47 -18.68
C PRO A 74 14.49 8.92 -19.71
N ASN A 75 14.85 7.64 -19.57
CA ASN A 75 15.77 6.99 -20.49
C ASN A 75 15.17 7.02 -21.91
N PRO A 76 15.82 7.68 -22.88
CA PRO A 76 15.30 7.78 -24.25
C PRO A 76 15.24 6.42 -24.97
N ALA A 77 15.94 5.40 -24.46
CA ALA A 77 16.04 4.08 -25.09
C ALA A 77 14.81 3.17 -24.86
N ASN A 78 13.91 3.50 -23.93
CA ASN A 78 12.67 2.75 -23.74
C ASN A 78 11.53 3.68 -23.29
N PRO A 79 10.93 4.46 -24.21
CA PRO A 79 9.75 5.24 -23.89
C PRO A 79 8.63 4.28 -23.49
N PRO A 80 7.91 4.50 -22.37
CA PRO A 80 6.69 3.76 -22.09
C PRO A 80 5.80 3.89 -23.33
N SER A 81 5.23 2.78 -23.79
CA SER A 81 4.36 2.77 -24.98
C SER A 81 3.42 3.98 -24.90
N ARG A 82 3.53 4.90 -25.87
CA ARG A 82 2.95 6.25 -25.83
C ARG A 82 1.43 6.27 -25.75
N ASP A 83 0.80 5.09 -25.84
CA ASP A 83 -0.62 4.91 -26.01
C ASP A 83 -1.31 4.38 -24.74
N LEU A 84 -0.62 4.11 -23.63
CA LEU A 84 -1.24 3.72 -22.36
C LEU A 84 -1.23 4.89 -21.38
N VAL A 85 -2.42 5.42 -21.08
CA VAL A 85 -2.62 6.55 -20.18
C VAL A 85 -2.91 6.02 -18.78
N MET A 86 -2.04 6.37 -17.83
CA MET A 86 -2.26 6.14 -16.40
C MET A 86 -3.21 7.18 -15.81
N CYS A 87 -4.00 6.77 -14.83
CA CYS A 87 -4.97 7.61 -14.13
C CYS A 87 -4.34 8.83 -13.44
N ARG A 88 -3.23 8.64 -12.72
CA ARG A 88 -2.47 9.68 -11.98
C ARG A 88 -3.24 10.51 -10.95
N LYS A 89 -4.46 10.12 -10.60
CA LYS A 89 -5.18 10.70 -9.45
C LYS A 89 -4.49 10.35 -8.13
N GLN A 90 -4.79 11.11 -7.07
CA GLN A 90 -4.28 10.85 -5.74
C GLN A 90 -4.59 9.40 -5.30
N PRO A 91 -3.58 8.58 -4.95
CA PRO A 91 -3.82 7.24 -4.45
C PRO A 91 -4.56 7.25 -3.12
N GLY A 92 -5.52 6.35 -2.96
CA GLY A 92 -6.22 6.10 -1.71
C GLY A 92 -5.59 4.92 -0.96
N ILE A 93 -6.40 4.26 -0.14
CA ILE A 93 -5.98 3.08 0.62
C ILE A 93 -6.16 1.77 -0.16
N ALA A 94 -6.85 1.78 -1.29
CA ALA A 94 -7.11 0.57 -2.04
C ALA A 94 -5.83 0.00 -2.66
N ILE A 95 -5.65 -1.32 -2.59
CA ILE A 95 -4.50 -2.03 -3.14
C ILE A 95 -4.73 -2.29 -4.64
N GLY A 96 -3.72 -2.01 -5.46
CA GLY A 96 -3.75 -2.37 -6.88
C GLY A 96 -3.61 -3.88 -7.08
N ARG A 97 -4.34 -4.43 -8.05
CA ARG A 97 -4.33 -5.87 -8.37
C ARG A 97 -3.76 -6.15 -9.76
N LEU A 98 -3.23 -7.35 -9.99
CA LEU A 98 -2.80 -7.85 -11.30
C LEU A 98 -3.56 -9.14 -11.63
N CYS A 99 -3.82 -9.37 -12.91
CA CYS A 99 -4.36 -10.64 -13.40
C CYS A 99 -3.23 -11.63 -13.69
N ASP A 100 -3.55 -12.91 -13.95
CA ASP A 100 -2.55 -13.96 -14.25
C ASP A 100 -1.55 -13.55 -15.34
N LYS A 101 -2.02 -12.86 -16.37
CA LYS A 101 -1.19 -12.44 -17.52
C LYS A 101 -0.23 -11.29 -17.21
N CYS A 102 -0.52 -10.52 -16.17
CA CYS A 102 0.26 -9.37 -15.77
C CYS A 102 0.96 -9.59 -14.42
N ASP A 103 0.83 -10.78 -13.84
CA ASP A 103 1.31 -11.07 -12.49
C ASP A 103 2.82 -10.82 -12.38
N GLY A 104 3.23 -10.27 -11.24
CA GLY A 104 4.61 -9.87 -10.97
C GLY A 104 5.16 -8.68 -11.75
N LYS A 105 4.41 -8.10 -12.71
CA LYS A 105 4.88 -6.91 -13.45
C LYS A 105 4.79 -5.64 -12.62
N CYS A 106 5.84 -4.83 -12.68
CA CYS A 106 5.80 -3.45 -12.23
C CYS A 106 4.87 -2.63 -13.15
N PRO A 107 3.84 -1.92 -12.63
CA PRO A 107 2.90 -1.17 -13.46
C PRO A 107 3.51 -0.02 -14.28
N VAL A 108 4.75 0.38 -14.00
CA VAL A 108 5.39 1.55 -14.62
C VAL A 108 6.36 1.18 -15.73
N CYS A 109 7.11 0.10 -15.56
CA CYS A 109 8.16 -0.30 -16.50
C CYS A 109 8.05 -1.76 -16.96
N ASP A 110 6.99 -2.47 -16.57
CA ASP A 110 6.71 -3.87 -16.89
C ASP A 110 7.80 -4.88 -16.47
N SER A 111 8.77 -4.46 -15.65
CA SER A 111 9.81 -5.35 -15.12
C SER A 111 9.26 -6.34 -14.08
N TYR A 112 9.81 -7.55 -14.02
CA TYR A 112 9.43 -8.58 -13.04
C TYR A 112 10.38 -8.68 -11.83
N VAL A 113 11.36 -7.78 -11.73
CA VAL A 113 12.47 -7.94 -10.77
C VAL A 113 12.28 -7.04 -9.54
N ARG A 114 12.61 -7.59 -8.37
CA ARG A 114 12.73 -6.88 -7.08
C ARG A 114 11.48 -6.05 -6.72
N PRO A 115 10.29 -6.66 -6.56
CA PRO A 115 9.11 -5.96 -6.06
C PRO A 115 9.41 -5.34 -4.68
N THR A 116 9.06 -4.08 -4.49
CA THR A 116 9.47 -3.29 -3.31
C THR A 116 8.28 -2.56 -2.67
N THR A 117 7.63 -1.66 -3.41
CA THR A 117 6.50 -0.86 -2.86
C THR A 117 5.17 -1.47 -3.28
N LEU A 118 4.25 -1.68 -2.34
CA LEU A 118 2.88 -2.09 -2.63
C LEU A 118 2.13 -0.99 -3.38
N VAL A 119 1.47 -1.34 -4.49
CA VAL A 119 0.74 -0.38 -5.32
C VAL A 119 -0.56 0.05 -4.65
N ARG A 120 -0.82 1.35 -4.63
CA ARG A 120 -2.11 1.93 -4.23
C ARG A 120 -2.82 2.59 -5.41
N ILE A 121 -4.13 2.46 -5.45
CA ILE A 121 -4.99 3.07 -6.49
C ILE A 121 -5.89 4.15 -5.89
N CYS A 122 -6.34 5.10 -6.69
CA CYS A 122 -7.28 6.14 -6.25
C CYS A 122 -8.67 5.55 -5.98
N ASP A 123 -9.48 6.29 -5.22
CA ASP A 123 -10.81 5.84 -4.79
C ASP A 123 -11.73 5.55 -5.98
N GLU A 124 -11.72 6.39 -7.02
CA GLU A 124 -12.49 6.17 -8.24
C GLU A 124 -12.11 4.86 -8.96
N CYS A 125 -10.82 4.57 -9.05
CA CYS A 125 -10.31 3.35 -9.69
C CYS A 125 -10.60 2.08 -8.88
N SER A 126 -10.94 2.24 -7.61
CA SER A 126 -11.25 1.16 -6.67
C SER A 126 -12.76 0.84 -6.59
N PHE A 127 -13.60 1.64 -7.24
CA PHE A 127 -15.05 1.55 -7.12
C PHE A 127 -15.74 0.94 -8.36
N GLY A 128 -16.92 0.36 -8.15
CA GLY A 128 -17.80 -0.14 -9.21
C GLY A 128 -17.16 -1.22 -10.07
N ASN A 129 -17.38 -1.16 -11.39
CA ASN A 129 -16.89 -2.17 -12.34
C ASN A 129 -15.34 -2.21 -12.46
N TYR A 130 -14.65 -1.17 -11.98
CA TYR A 130 -13.19 -1.13 -11.95
C TYR A 130 -12.60 -1.82 -10.72
N GLN A 131 -13.41 -2.13 -9.71
CA GLN A 131 -12.95 -2.84 -8.51
C GLN A 131 -12.36 -4.21 -8.86
N ASN A 132 -11.30 -4.59 -8.15
CA ASN A 132 -10.61 -5.87 -8.31
C ASN A 132 -10.17 -6.15 -9.77
N LYS A 133 -10.01 -5.12 -10.61
CA LYS A 133 -9.47 -5.23 -11.95
C LYS A 133 -7.98 -4.97 -11.97
N CYS A 134 -7.28 -5.69 -12.85
CA CYS A 134 -5.87 -5.56 -13.14
C CYS A 134 -5.52 -4.11 -13.48
N VAL A 135 -4.53 -3.53 -12.80
CA VAL A 135 -4.11 -2.14 -13.00
C VAL A 135 -3.50 -1.88 -14.38
N VAL A 136 -2.97 -2.92 -15.03
CA VAL A 136 -2.31 -2.81 -16.35
C VAL A 136 -3.30 -3.02 -17.50
N CYS A 137 -4.16 -4.04 -17.44
CA CYS A 137 -4.98 -4.44 -18.58
C CYS A 137 -6.49 -4.49 -18.33
N GLY A 138 -6.95 -4.24 -17.11
CA GLY A 138 -8.38 -4.27 -16.74
C GLY A 138 -9.02 -5.66 -16.65
N GLY A 139 -8.24 -6.75 -16.81
CA GLY A 139 -8.71 -8.12 -16.55
C GLY A 139 -9.02 -8.38 -15.07
N GLU A 140 -9.48 -9.58 -14.72
CA GLU A 140 -9.76 -9.95 -13.33
C GLU A 140 -8.47 -10.03 -12.50
N GLY A 141 -8.40 -9.24 -11.43
CA GLY A 141 -7.22 -9.12 -10.58
C GLY A 141 -7.21 -10.19 -9.50
N ILE A 142 -6.13 -10.97 -9.46
CA ILE A 142 -5.95 -12.11 -8.56
C ILE A 142 -4.85 -11.85 -7.52
N SER A 143 -3.76 -11.20 -7.90
CA SER A 143 -2.59 -10.94 -7.04
C SER A 143 -2.45 -9.46 -6.75
N ASP A 144 -1.73 -9.13 -5.68
CA ASP A 144 -1.40 -7.74 -5.33
C ASP A 144 -0.27 -7.22 -6.22
N ALA A 145 -0.37 -5.96 -6.64
CA ALA A 145 0.60 -5.31 -7.51
C ALA A 145 1.71 -4.63 -6.71
N PHE A 146 2.94 -4.68 -7.23
CA PHE A 146 4.11 -4.02 -6.63
C PHE A 146 4.87 -3.17 -7.65
N TYR A 147 5.38 -2.02 -7.22
CA TYR A 147 6.43 -1.31 -7.92
C TYR A 147 7.77 -1.99 -7.70
N CYS A 148 8.61 -2.06 -8.74
CA CYS A 148 9.97 -2.57 -8.61
C CYS A 148 10.88 -1.58 -7.87
N PHE A 149 11.98 -2.10 -7.32
CA PHE A 149 12.98 -1.31 -6.60
C PHE A 149 13.46 -0.07 -7.37
N GLU A 150 13.67 -0.20 -8.68
CA GLU A 150 14.13 0.91 -9.49
C GLU A 150 13.07 2.01 -9.58
N CYS A 151 11.80 1.66 -9.80
CA CYS A 151 10.73 2.64 -9.84
C CYS A 151 10.54 3.34 -8.48
N THR A 152 10.65 2.60 -7.38
CA THR A 152 10.65 3.19 -6.03
C THR A 152 11.82 4.14 -5.80
N ARG A 153 13.03 3.74 -6.21
CA ARG A 153 14.25 4.57 -6.05
C ARG A 153 14.18 5.86 -6.86
N LEU A 154 13.55 5.82 -8.02
CA LEU A 154 13.32 6.98 -8.88
C LEU A 154 12.07 7.78 -8.49
N GLU A 155 11.43 7.42 -7.38
CA GLU A 155 10.19 8.02 -6.87
C GLU A 155 9.00 7.99 -7.86
N LYS A 156 9.05 7.12 -8.89
CA LYS A 156 7.96 6.93 -9.86
C LYS A 156 6.72 6.30 -9.24
N ASP A 157 6.88 5.61 -8.11
CA ASP A 157 5.78 5.08 -7.30
C ASP A 157 4.95 6.18 -6.61
N ARG A 158 5.38 7.45 -6.69
CA ARG A 158 4.70 8.61 -6.12
C ARG A 158 3.98 9.49 -7.14
N ASP A 159 4.02 9.13 -8.42
CA ASP A 159 3.39 9.90 -9.52
C ASP A 159 1.85 9.88 -9.49
N GLY A 160 1.25 9.04 -8.65
CA GLY A 160 -0.19 8.88 -8.48
C GLY A 160 -0.69 7.49 -8.87
N CYS A 161 -2.01 7.36 -9.04
CA CYS A 161 -2.68 6.08 -9.35
C CYS A 161 -2.17 5.50 -10.69
N PRO A 162 -1.56 4.31 -10.71
CA PRO A 162 -0.94 3.75 -11.92
C PRO A 162 -1.94 3.01 -12.83
N LYS A 163 -3.24 3.02 -12.52
CA LYS A 163 -4.23 2.26 -13.29
C LYS A 163 -4.38 2.83 -14.71
N ILE A 164 -4.32 1.96 -15.71
CA ILE A 164 -4.54 2.34 -17.11
C ILE A 164 -6.03 2.57 -17.37
N ILE A 165 -6.37 3.73 -17.93
CA ILE A 165 -7.77 4.15 -18.14
C ILE A 165 -8.24 4.02 -19.59
N ASN A 166 -7.33 4.00 -20.56
CA ASN A 166 -7.67 4.04 -21.99
C ASN A 166 -7.58 2.67 -22.70
N LEU A 167 -7.83 1.59 -21.96
CA LEU A 167 -7.76 0.20 -22.47
C LEU A 167 -8.57 -0.04 -23.76
N GLY A 168 -9.60 0.75 -24.00
CA GLY A 168 -10.47 0.65 -25.18
C GLY A 168 -9.82 1.10 -26.48
N SER A 169 -9.03 2.18 -26.50
CA SER A 169 -8.45 2.72 -27.74
C SER A 169 -7.38 1.78 -28.31
N SER A 170 -6.46 1.31 -27.47
CA SER A 170 -5.31 0.50 -27.90
C SER A 170 -5.73 -0.90 -28.35
N ARG A 171 -6.73 -1.51 -27.69
CA ARG A 171 -7.26 -2.83 -28.09
C ARG A 171 -8.07 -2.76 -29.39
N THR A 172 -8.80 -1.67 -29.59
CA THR A 172 -9.63 -1.45 -30.78
C THR A 172 -8.76 -1.23 -32.01
N ASP A 173 -7.70 -0.43 -31.91
CA ASP A 173 -6.76 -0.17 -33.00
C ASP A 173 -6.08 -1.47 -33.49
N LEU A 174 -5.60 -2.32 -32.57
CA LEU A 174 -5.05 -3.64 -32.91
C LEU A 174 -6.05 -4.55 -33.63
N PHE A 175 -7.34 -4.48 -33.28
CA PHE A 175 -8.38 -5.26 -33.95
C PHE A 175 -8.60 -4.82 -35.39
N TYR A 176 -8.65 -3.51 -35.64
CA TYR A 176 -8.83 -2.97 -36.99
C TYR A 176 -7.62 -3.21 -37.88
N GLN A 177 -6.39 -3.01 -37.39
CA GLN A 177 -5.17 -3.32 -38.15
C GLN A 177 -5.10 -4.79 -38.59
N LYS A 178 -5.50 -5.71 -37.69
CA LYS A 178 -5.50 -7.16 -37.99
C LYS A 178 -6.54 -7.57 -39.02
N LYS A 179 -7.63 -6.80 -39.16
CA LYS A 179 -8.65 -7.01 -40.20
C LYS A 179 -8.18 -6.48 -41.56
N THR A 180 -7.57 -5.30 -41.60
CA THR A 180 -7.01 -4.71 -42.83
C THR A 180 -5.94 -5.60 -43.46
N ASN A 181 -5.03 -6.17 -42.66
CA ASN A 181 -3.95 -7.04 -43.16
C ASN A 181 -4.42 -8.41 -43.70
N ARG A 182 -5.70 -8.79 -43.50
CA ARG A 182 -6.27 -10.03 -44.09
C ARG A 182 -6.98 -9.82 -45.41
N THR A 183 -7.24 -8.57 -45.82
CA THR A 183 -8.03 -8.24 -47.01
C THR A 183 -7.26 -7.42 -48.05
N GLY A 184 -5.93 -7.33 -47.92
CA GLY A 184 -5.08 -6.84 -49.01
C GLY A 184 -4.79 -7.97 -50.00
N PHE A 185 -5.17 -7.76 -51.26
CA PHE A 185 -4.76 -8.56 -52.42
C PHE A 185 -3.25 -8.55 -52.60
#